data_AF-A0A6A5EBA9-F1
#
_entry.id   AF-A0A6A5EBA9-F1
#
_cell.length_a   1.000
_cell.length_b   1.000
_cell.length_c   1.000
_cell.angle_alpha   90.00
_cell.angle_beta   90.00
_cell.angle_gamma   90.00
#
_symmetry.space_group_name_H-M   'P 1'
#
loop_
_entity.id
_entity.type
_entity.pdbx_description
1 polymer ?
#
loop_
_entity_poly.entity_id
_entity_poly.type
_entity_poly.pdbx_seq_one_letter_code
_entity_poly.pdbx_strand_id
1 'polypeptide(L)'
;MNPLTKVKLINELNAREASLGVKESVSWHSEYKDSAWVFVGGFPYELTEGDIICVFSQYGEIVNINLVRDKKTGKSKGFCFICFEDQRSTVLAVDNFNGIKVTQR
;
A
#
# COMPACT_ATOMS: atom_id res chain seq x y z
N MET A 1 -2.40 13.14 -13.64
CA MET A 1 -3.43 12.56 -12.76
C MET A 1 -3.00 12.80 -11.31
N ASN A 2 -3.83 13.45 -10.49
CA ASN A 2 -3.44 13.86 -9.13
C ASN A 2 -3.40 12.63 -8.19
N PRO A 3 -2.31 12.42 -7.41
CA PRO A 3 -2.17 11.27 -6.51
C PRO A 3 -3.25 11.20 -5.42
N LEU A 4 -3.74 12.34 -4.91
CA LEU A 4 -4.83 12.36 -3.94
C LEU A 4 -6.16 11.89 -4.54
N THR A 5 -6.36 12.13 -5.85
CA THR A 5 -7.51 11.60 -6.58
C THR A 5 -7.45 10.08 -6.66
N LYS A 6 -6.26 9.47 -6.79
CA LYS A 6 -6.12 8.01 -6.83
C LYS A 6 -6.54 7.35 -5.51
N VAL A 7 -6.09 7.89 -4.37
CA VAL A 7 -6.48 7.41 -3.04
C VAL A 7 -8.00 7.43 -2.89
N LYS A 8 -8.62 8.56 -3.24
CA LYS A 8 -10.08 8.74 -3.17
C LYS A 8 -10.83 7.72 -4.04
N LEU A 9 -10.38 7.48 -5.27
CA LEU A 9 -11.01 6.53 -6.18
C LEU A 9 -10.98 5.09 -5.67
N ILE A 10 -9.86 4.64 -5.09
CA ILE A 10 -9.76 3.29 -4.50
C ILE A 10 -10.71 3.15 -3.31
N ASN A 11 -10.78 4.17 -2.45
CA ASN A 11 -11.71 4.15 -1.31
C ASN A 11 -13.18 4.15 -1.75
N GLU A 12 -13.52 4.90 -2.80
CA GLU A 12 -14.87 4.87 -3.40
C GLU A 12 -15.20 3.51 -4.03
N LEU A 13 -14.20 2.86 -4.67
CA LEU A 13 -14.35 1.52 -5.23
C LEU A 13 -14.62 0.48 -4.12
N ASN A 14 -13.82 0.50 -3.05
CA ASN A 14 -13.99 -0.38 -1.90
C ASN A 14 -15.37 -0.19 -1.23
N ALA A 15 -15.77 1.07 -1.01
CA ALA A 15 -17.08 1.38 -0.44
C ALA A 15 -18.23 0.88 -1.33
N ARG A 16 -18.08 1.01 -2.66
CA ARG A 16 -19.07 0.52 -3.63
C ARG A 16 -19.16 -1.00 -3.62
N GLU A 17 -18.04 -1.71 -3.63
CA GLU A 17 -18.03 -3.18 -3.56
C GLU A 17 -18.68 -3.69 -2.27
N ALA A 18 -18.37 -3.06 -1.13
CA ALA A 18 -19.00 -3.37 0.15
C ALA A 18 -20.51 -3.12 0.12
N SER A 19 -20.97 -2.00 -0.46
CA SER A 19 -22.40 -1.67 -0.56
C SER A 19 -23.20 -2.64 -1.42
N LEU A 20 -22.57 -3.20 -2.44
CA LEU A 20 -23.18 -4.12 -3.40
C LEU A 20 -23.04 -5.59 -2.96
N GLY A 21 -22.35 -5.88 -1.85
CA GLY A 21 -22.10 -7.24 -1.39
C GLY A 21 -21.30 -8.06 -2.40
N VAL A 22 -20.33 -7.43 -3.08
CA VAL A 22 -19.49 -8.07 -4.09
C VAL A 22 -18.69 -9.19 -3.43
N LYS A 23 -18.70 -10.38 -4.04
CA LYS A 23 -17.89 -11.51 -3.55
C LYS A 23 -16.41 -11.27 -3.85
N GLU A 24 -15.53 -11.74 -2.97
CA GLU A 24 -14.08 -11.64 -3.12
C GLU A 24 -13.58 -12.12 -4.49
N SER A 25 -14.15 -13.20 -5.02
CA SER A 25 -13.79 -13.79 -6.32
C SER A 25 -14.03 -12.89 -7.54
N VAL A 26 -14.81 -11.81 -7.38
CA VAL A 26 -15.12 -10.83 -8.43
C VAL A 26 -14.83 -9.39 -7.99
N SER A 27 -14.18 -9.22 -6.84
CA SER A 27 -13.64 -7.93 -6.41
C SER A 27 -12.49 -7.52 -7.32
N TRP A 28 -12.24 -6.21 -7.46
CA TRP A 28 -11.10 -5.66 -8.19
C TRP A 28 -9.75 -6.24 -7.69
N HIS A 29 -9.67 -6.67 -6.42
CA HIS A 29 -8.51 -7.37 -5.88
C HIS A 29 -8.15 -8.66 -6.63
N SER A 30 -9.12 -9.32 -7.27
CA SER A 30 -8.90 -10.53 -8.06
C SER A 30 -7.96 -10.33 -9.25
N GLU A 31 -7.84 -9.09 -9.75
CA GLU A 31 -6.86 -8.76 -10.80
C GLU A 31 -5.40 -8.84 -10.30
N TYR A 32 -5.19 -8.73 -8.98
CA TYR A 32 -3.88 -8.72 -8.33
C TYR A 32 -3.57 -10.01 -7.55
N LYS A 33 -4.40 -11.05 -7.69
CA LYS A 33 -4.29 -12.31 -6.93
C LYS A 33 -2.96 -13.05 -7.10
N ASP A 34 -2.26 -12.83 -8.21
CA ASP A 34 -1.01 -13.53 -8.54
C ASP A 34 0.24 -12.75 -8.11
N SER A 35 0.08 -11.66 -7.32
CA SER A 35 1.18 -10.82 -6.85
C SER A 35 1.00 -10.42 -5.39
N ALA A 36 2.01 -10.70 -4.56
CA ALA A 36 2.07 -10.24 -3.17
C ALA A 36 2.77 -8.86 -3.02
N TRP A 37 2.93 -8.12 -4.12
CA TRP A 37 3.57 -6.80 -4.13
C TRP A 37 2.56 -5.65 -4.05
N VAL A 38 2.83 -4.71 -3.15
CA VAL A 38 2.09 -3.46 -2.98
C VAL A 38 3.01 -2.27 -3.27
N PHE A 39 2.52 -1.32 -4.06
CA PHE A 39 3.13 0.00 -4.21
C PHE A 39 2.56 0.95 -3.18
N VAL A 40 3.43 1.63 -2.43
CA VAL A 40 3.04 2.67 -1.49
C VAL A 40 3.81 3.95 -1.80
N GLY A 41 3.10 5.07 -1.89
CA GLY A 41 3.68 6.36 -2.21
C GLY A 41 3.14 7.48 -1.33
N GLY A 42 3.85 8.60 -1.30
CA GLY A 42 3.50 9.74 -0.45
C GLY A 42 4.11 9.68 0.95
N PHE A 43 5.18 8.90 1.13
CA PHE A 43 5.91 8.88 2.39
C PHE A 43 6.71 10.18 2.60
N PRO A 44 6.81 10.64 3.86
CA PRO A 44 7.83 11.62 4.23
C PRO A 44 9.23 11.11 3.86
N TYR A 45 10.10 12.02 3.41
CA TYR A 45 11.47 11.67 3.00
C TYR A 45 12.36 11.21 4.16
N GLU A 46 11.94 11.47 5.39
CA GLU A 46 12.62 11.14 6.64
C GLU A 46 12.37 9.68 7.07
N LEU A 47 11.35 9.04 6.50
CA LEU A 47 10.86 7.72 6.91
C LEU A 47 11.81 6.61 6.42
N THR A 48 12.16 5.68 7.31
CA THR A 48 13.12 4.59 7.02
C THR A 48 12.42 3.28 6.67
N GLU A 49 13.14 2.34 6.07
CA GLU A 49 12.65 0.98 5.80
C GLU A 49 12.12 0.30 7.08
N GLY A 50 12.80 0.50 8.21
CA GLY A 50 12.38 -0.05 9.50
C GLY A 50 11.03 0.51 9.97
N ASP A 51 10.81 1.82 9.80
CA ASP A 51 9.52 2.44 10.14
C ASP A 51 8.39 1.90 9.26
N ILE A 52 8.65 1.70 7.97
CA ILE A 52 7.67 1.11 7.04
C ILE A 52 7.34 -0.32 7.47
N ILE A 53 8.36 -1.13 7.78
CA ILE A 53 8.13 -2.51 8.25
C ILE A 53 7.27 -2.50 9.50
N CYS A 54 7.63 -1.72 10.52
CA CYS A 54 6.86 -1.63 11.77
C CYS A 54 5.38 -1.30 11.55
N VAL A 55 5.07 -0.39 10.62
CA VAL A 55 3.69 -0.03 10.31
C VAL A 55 2.99 -1.14 9.51
N PHE A 56 3.62 -1.65 8.45
CA PHE A 56 2.97 -2.56 7.51
C PHE A 56 2.89 -4.02 7.99
N SER A 57 3.75 -4.41 8.94
CA SER A 57 3.73 -5.75 9.56
C SER A 57 2.44 -6.07 10.31
N GLN A 58 1.55 -5.10 10.54
CA GLN A 58 0.25 -5.31 11.17
C GLN A 58 -0.69 -6.23 10.36
N TYR A 59 -0.55 -6.29 9.04
CA TYR A 59 -1.42 -7.10 8.17
C TYR A 59 -0.74 -8.35 7.59
N GLY A 60 0.54 -8.55 7.88
CA GLY A 60 1.26 -9.75 7.45
C GLY A 60 2.77 -9.62 7.54
N GLU A 61 3.45 -10.74 7.41
CA GLU A 61 4.91 -10.79 7.35
C GLU A 61 5.42 -10.18 6.05
N ILE A 62 6.45 -9.32 6.15
CA ILE A 62 7.06 -8.65 5.00
C ILE A 62 8.30 -9.43 4.59
N VAL A 63 8.25 -10.04 3.42
CA VAL A 63 9.36 -10.84 2.87
C VAL A 63 10.40 -9.93 2.21
N ASN A 64 9.96 -8.85 1.56
CA ASN A 64 10.87 -7.94 0.89
C ASN A 64 10.35 -6.50 0.96
N ILE A 65 11.27 -5.56 1.13
CA ILE A 65 11.00 -4.13 1.09
C ILE A 65 12.01 -3.43 0.20
N ASN A 66 11.51 -2.55 -0.67
CA ASN A 66 12.34 -1.74 -1.54
C ASN A 66 11.91 -0.28 -1.43
N LEU A 67 12.49 0.44 -0.47
CA LEU A 67 12.34 1.88 -0.35
C LEU A 67 13.23 2.56 -1.39
N VAL A 68 12.60 3.18 -2.39
CA VAL A 68 13.35 3.70 -3.53
C VAL A 68 14.06 4.99 -3.14
N ARG A 69 15.38 4.98 -3.29
CA ARG A 69 16.27 6.11 -2.99
C ARG A 69 16.88 6.66 -4.28
N ASP A 70 17.22 7.94 -4.25
CA ASP A 70 18.00 8.56 -5.30
C ASP A 70 19.45 8.05 -5.28
N LYS A 71 19.97 7.60 -6.42
CA LYS A 71 21.28 6.95 -6.52
C LYS A 71 22.46 7.88 -6.20
N LYS A 72 22.28 9.20 -6.36
CA LYS A 72 23.36 10.18 -6.12
C LYS A 72 23.34 10.70 -4.69
N THR A 73 22.15 10.99 -4.17
CA THR A 73 21.98 11.64 -2.86
C THR A 73 21.64 10.68 -1.73
N GLY A 74 21.24 9.44 -2.02
CA GLY A 74 20.78 8.46 -1.04
C GLY A 74 19.43 8.78 -0.37
N LYS A 75 18.84 9.93 -0.71
CA LYS A 75 17.56 10.38 -0.16
C LYS A 75 16.41 9.54 -0.69
N SER A 76 15.44 9.24 0.17
CA SER A 76 14.20 8.57 -0.24
C SER A 76 13.49 9.38 -1.32
N LYS A 77 12.84 8.68 -2.26
CA LYS A 77 11.94 9.29 -3.25
C LYS A 77 10.50 9.36 -2.77
N GLY A 78 10.22 8.95 -1.52
CA GLY A 78 8.89 9.01 -0.92
C GLY A 78 7.94 7.90 -1.39
N PHE A 79 8.47 6.81 -1.95
CA PHE A 79 7.70 5.63 -2.31
C PHE A 79 8.48 4.33 -2.10
N CYS A 80 7.74 3.26 -1.86
CA CYS A 80 8.26 1.94 -1.52
C CYS A 80 7.47 0.85 -2.26
N PHE A 81 8.15 -0.26 -2.55
CA PHE A 81 7.49 -1.52 -2.89
C PHE A 81 7.61 -2.47 -1.70
N ILE A 82 6.50 -3.08 -1.31
CA ILE A 82 6.42 -4.01 -0.18
C ILE A 82 5.94 -5.35 -0.72
N CYS A 83 6.66 -6.43 -0.44
CA CYS A 83 6.27 -7.79 -0.74
C CYS A 83 5.88 -8.49 0.56
N PHE A 84 4.62 -8.90 0.65
CA PHE A 84 4.16 -9.72 1.76
C PHE A 84 4.42 -11.19 1.50
N GLU A 85 4.36 -12.00 2.56
CA GLU A 85 4.40 -13.47 2.46
C GLU A 85 3.12 -14.02 1.80
N ASP A 86 1.97 -13.45 2.13
CA ASP A 86 0.66 -13.84 1.59
C ASP A 86 0.02 -12.72 0.77
N GLN A 87 -0.66 -13.09 -0.31
CA GLN A 87 -1.41 -12.15 -1.12
C GLN A 87 -2.58 -11.53 -0.35
N ARG A 88 -3.20 -12.26 0.58
CA ARG A 88 -4.30 -11.70 1.41
C ARG A 88 -3.83 -10.51 2.26
N SER A 89 -2.58 -10.51 2.71
CA SER A 89 -1.99 -9.37 3.42
C SER A 89 -1.92 -8.11 2.55
N THR A 90 -1.77 -8.26 1.23
CA THR A 90 -1.81 -7.12 0.31
C THR A 90 -3.20 -6.48 0.24
N VAL A 91 -4.26 -7.31 0.21
CA VAL A 91 -5.66 -6.86 0.21
C VAL A 91 -5.95 -6.08 1.49
N LEU A 92 -5.60 -6.67 2.64
CA LEU A 92 -5.78 -6.02 3.94
C LEU A 92 -4.99 -4.70 4.05
N ALA A 93 -3.74 -4.68 3.58
CA ALA A 93 -2.92 -3.47 3.60
C ALA A 93 -3.51 -2.37 2.71
N VAL A 94 -3.98 -2.71 1.50
CA VAL A 94 -4.60 -1.73 0.60
C VAL A 94 -5.91 -1.20 1.19
N ASP A 95 -6.77 -2.07 1.70
CA ASP A 95 -8.07 -1.66 2.20
C ASP A 95 -7.99 -0.79 3.46
N ASN A 96 -7.03 -1.06 4.34
CA ASN A 96 -6.95 -0.39 5.65
C ASN A 96 -5.90 0.73 5.71
N PHE A 97 -4.81 0.65 4.93
CA PHE A 97 -3.75 1.67 4.94
C PHE A 97 -3.86 2.68 3.80
N ASN A 98 -4.74 2.50 2.81
CA ASN A 98 -4.89 3.48 1.75
C ASN A 98 -5.45 4.82 2.27
N GLY A 99 -4.62 5.87 2.18
CA GLY A 99 -4.98 7.23 2.60
C GLY A 99 -4.72 7.55 4.07
N ILE A 100 -4.07 6.66 4.83
CA ILE A 100 -3.66 6.97 6.20
C ILE A 100 -2.60 8.08 6.23
N LYS A 101 -2.59 8.87 7.29
CA LYS A 101 -1.55 9.85 7.57
C LYS A 101 -0.65 9.34 8.69
N VAL A 102 0.55 8.90 8.35
CA VAL A 102 1.51 8.33 9.32
C VAL A 102 2.17 9.43 10.17
N THR A 103 2.44 10.60 9.59
CA THR A 103 3.03 11.74 10.30
C THR A 103 2.14 12.97 10.13
N GLN A 104 1.76 13.62 11.22
CA GLN A 104 1.20 14.96 11.18
C GLN A 104 2.34 15.97 11.15
N ARG A 105 2.49 16.68 10.04
CA ARG A 105 3.13 17.99 9.99
C ARG A 105 2.12 18.97 9.40
#